data_AF-A0A920FII6-F1
#
_entry.id   AF-A0A920FII6-F1
#
_cell.length_a   1.000
_cell.length_b   1.000
_cell.length_c   1.000
_cell.angle_alpha   90.00
_cell.angle_beta   90.00
_cell.angle_gamma   90.00
#
_symmetry.space_group_name_H-M   'P 1'
#
loop_
_entity.id
_entity.type
_entity.pdbx_description
1 polymer ?
#
loop_
_entity_poly.entity_id
_entity_poly.type
_entity_poly.pdbx_seq_one_letter_code
_entity_poly.pdbx_strand_id
1 'polypeptide(L)' 'MLLDTYMEIKHKLNVFFKPHLDFNIDEKSVFGFMAHDKKNNHSLINFSLPKKIGEVIIDVEINKIEVKSILKEFKVNG' A
#
# COMPACT_ATOMS: atom_id res chain seq x y z
N MET A 1 10.91 -6.21 4.42
CA MET A 1 11.29 -6.63 3.05
C MET A 1 12.73 -6.21 2.81
N LEU A 2 13.54 -7.01 2.09
CA LEU A 2 14.88 -6.59 1.69
C LEU A 2 14.81 -5.47 0.65
N LEU A 3 15.73 -4.50 0.71
CA LEU A 3 15.76 -3.35 -0.20
C LEU A 3 15.79 -3.78 -1.67
N ASP A 4 16.59 -4.80 -1.99
CA ASP A 4 16.72 -5.34 -3.35
C ASP A 4 15.37 -5.84 -3.90
N THR A 5 14.57 -6.51 -3.05
CA THR A 5 13.24 -6.98 -3.43
C THR A 5 12.28 -5.82 -3.71
N TYR A 6 12.30 -4.78 -2.89
CA TYR A 6 11.48 -3.59 -3.13
C TYR A 6 11.87 -2.91 -4.46
N MET A 7 13.16 -2.77 -4.71
CA MET A 7 13.67 -2.15 -5.94
C MET A 7 13.32 -2.98 -7.18
N GLU A 8 13.37 -4.31 -7.09
CA GLU A 8 12.93 -5.20 -8.17
C GLU A 8 11.44 -5.03 -8.47
N ILE A 9 10.58 -5.07 -7.44
CA ILE A 9 9.13 -4.86 -7.59
C ILE A 9 8.86 -3.50 -8.26
N LYS A 10 9.48 -2.44 -7.74
CA LYS A 10 9.36 -1.08 -8.30
C LYS A 10 9.82 -1.02 -9.75
N HIS A 11 10.93 -1.68 -10.08
CA HIS A 11 11.44 -1.73 -11.45
C HIS A 11 10.47 -2.44 -12.39
N LYS A 12 9.96 -3.63 -12.02
CA LYS A 12 9.00 -4.39 -12.83
C LYS A 12 7.70 -3.63 -13.04
N LEU A 13 7.16 -3.01 -11.99
CA LEU A 13 5.96 -2.16 -12.09
C LEU A 13 6.18 -0.99 -13.06
N ASN A 14 7.33 -0.32 -12.98
CA ASN A 14 7.65 0.80 -13.88
C ASN A 14 7.92 0.39 -15.33
N VAL A 15 8.51 -0.78 -15.58
CA VAL A 15 8.80 -1.22 -16.95
C VAL A 15 7.53 -1.70 -17.64
N PHE A 16 6.70 -2.47 -16.95
CA PHE A 16 5.57 -3.17 -17.60
C PHE A 16 4.22 -2.49 -17.38
N PHE A 17 4.04 -1.75 -16.28
CA PHE A 17 2.72 -1.24 -15.87
C PHE A 17 2.66 0.28 -15.74
N LYS A 18 3.75 1.01 -16.01
CA LYS A 18 3.78 2.48 -15.90
C LYS A 18 2.63 3.20 -16.62
N PRO A 19 2.18 2.80 -17.82
CA PRO A 19 1.03 3.45 -18.46
C PRO A 19 -0.30 3.24 -17.72
N HIS A 20 -0.37 2.25 -16.83
CA HIS A 20 -1.58 1.86 -16.09
C HIS A 20 -1.52 2.25 -14.61
N LEU A 21 -0.36 2.68 -14.11
CA LEU A 21 -0.17 3.08 -12.72
C LEU A 21 -0.20 4.60 -12.64
N ASP A 22 -1.34 5.14 -12.21
CA ASP A 22 -1.44 6.52 -11.76
C ASP A 22 -1.37 6.54 -10.23
N PHE A 23 -0.30 7.14 -9.70
CA PHE A 23 -0.12 7.30 -8.26
C PHE A 23 -0.75 8.59 -7.72
N ASN A 24 -1.46 9.37 -8.56
CA ASN A 24 -2.26 10.50 -8.14
C ASN A 24 -3.56 10.05 -7.44
N ILE A 25 -3.42 9.60 -6.19
CA ILE A 25 -4.53 9.06 -5.41
C ILE A 25 -5.23 10.14 -4.58
N ASP A 26 -6.56 10.08 -4.50
CA ASP A 26 -7.29 10.77 -3.44
C ASP A 26 -7.17 9.98 -2.13
N GLU A 27 -6.20 10.39 -1.31
CA GLU A 27 -5.89 9.77 -0.02
C GLU A 27 -7.13 9.59 0.88
N LYS A 28 -8.10 10.52 0.83
CA LYS A 28 -9.30 10.47 1.69
C LYS A 28 -10.23 9.36 1.24
N SER A 29 -10.49 9.28 -0.06
CA SER A 29 -11.31 8.24 -0.65
C SER A 29 -10.67 6.87 -0.49
N VAL A 30 -9.37 6.74 -0.79
CA VAL A 30 -8.60 5.50 -0.62
C VAL A 30 -8.63 5.02 0.83
N PHE A 31 -8.35 5.92 1.79
CA PHE A 31 -8.45 5.58 3.20
C PHE A 31 -9.89 5.18 3.60
N GLY A 32 -10.91 5.86 3.05
CA GLY A 32 -12.31 5.53 3.26
C GLY A 32 -12.64 4.10 2.86
N PHE A 33 -12.17 3.65 1.69
CA PHE A 33 -12.34 2.27 1.23
C PHE A 33 -11.59 1.28 2.15
N MET A 34 -10.33 1.57 2.47
CA MET A 34 -9.52 0.71 3.33
C MET A 34 -10.12 0.57 4.72
N ALA A 35 -10.62 1.64 5.33
CA ALA A 35 -11.14 1.63 6.69
C ALA A 35 -12.42 0.80 6.87
N HIS A 36 -13.14 0.52 5.79
CA HIS A 36 -14.35 -0.30 5.77
C HIS A 36 -14.13 -1.69 5.15
N ASP A 37 -12.87 -2.07 4.87
CA ASP A 37 -12.55 -3.40 4.39
C ASP A 37 -12.94 -4.47 5.43
N LYS A 38 -13.52 -5.58 4.95
CA LYS A 38 -14.03 -6.67 5.80
C LYS A 38 -12.94 -7.39 6.59
N LYS A 39 -11.67 -7.27 6.18
CA LYS A 39 -10.52 -7.90 6.86
C LYS A 39 -10.06 -7.11 8.09
N ASN A 40 -10.52 -5.86 8.25
CA ASN A 40 -10.11 -5.03 9.36
C ASN A 40 -10.60 -5.60 10.68
N ASN A 41 -9.74 -5.53 11.69
CA ASN A 41 -10.07 -5.91 13.05
C ASN A 41 -10.08 -4.66 13.95
N HIS A 42 -11.22 -4.40 14.59
CA HIS A 42 -11.43 -3.27 15.48
C HIS A 42 -10.99 -1.90 14.89
N SER A 43 -9.92 -1.31 15.44
CA SER A 43 -9.40 0.02 15.14
C SER A 43 -8.22 0.03 14.17
N LEU A 44 -7.77 -1.14 13.71
CA LEU A 44 -6.60 -1.31 12.84
C LEU A 44 -7.02 -1.63 11.40
N ILE A 45 -6.13 -1.37 10.45
CA ILE A 45 -6.30 -1.78 9.05
C ILE A 45 -5.45 -3.01 8.81
N ASN A 46 -6.07 -4.07 8.28
CA ASN A 46 -5.40 -5.35 8.04
C ASN A 46 -4.92 -5.43 6.59
N PHE A 47 -3.63 -5.73 6.42
CA PHE A 47 -3.00 -5.89 5.12
C PHE A 47 -2.43 -7.30 4.92
N SER A 48 -2.45 -7.70 3.66
CA SER A 48 -1.56 -8.75 3.16
C SER A 48 -0.36 -8.08 2.52
N LEU A 49 0.83 -8.24 3.10
CA LEU A 49 2.05 -7.57 2.65
C LEU A 49 3.06 -8.56 2.07
N PRO A 50 3.73 -8.20 0.97
CA PRO A 50 4.82 -9.01 0.43
C PRO A 50 6.00 -9.08 1.42
N LYS A 51 6.49 -10.29 1.69
CA LYS A 51 7.70 -10.53 2.48
C LYS A 51 8.93 -10.68 1.59
N LYS A 52 8.77 -11.48 0.52
CA LYS A 52 9.68 -11.68 -0.61
C LYS A 52 8.87 -12.07 -1.85
N ILE A 53 9.50 -12.12 -3.03
CA ILE A 53 8.83 -12.59 -4.25
C ILE A 53 8.29 -14.01 -4.02
N GLY A 54 7.01 -14.21 -4.30
CA GLY A 54 6.31 -15.48 -4.09
C GLY A 54 5.87 -15.77 -2.64
N GLU A 55 6.14 -14.89 -1.66
CA GLU A 55 5.70 -15.06 -0.26
C GLU A 55 5.01 -13.79 0.28
N VAL A 56 3.83 -13.99 0.88
CA VAL A 56 3.00 -12.94 1.47
C VAL A 56 2.81 -13.22 2.96
N ILE A 57 2.90 -12.18 3.78
CA ILE A 57 2.45 -12.21 5.18
C ILE A 57 1.03 -11.66 5.22
N ILE A 58 0.12 -12.40 5.84
CA ILE A 58 -1.27 -11.99 6.08
C ILE A 58 -1.42 -11.44 7.50
N ASP A 59 -2.56 -10.82 7.79
CA ASP A 59 -2.91 -10.33 9.12
C ASP A 59 -1.89 -9.31 9.68
N VAL A 60 -1.34 -8.48 8.79
CA VAL A 60 -0.50 -7.36 9.21
C VAL A 60 -1.39 -6.19 9.57
N GLU A 61 -1.57 -5.97 10.86
CA GLU A 61 -2.40 -4.89 11.40
C GLU A 61 -1.59 -3.60 11.55
N ILE A 62 -2.04 -2.53 10.90
CA ILE A 62 -1.41 -1.20 10.95
C ILE A 62 -2.40 -0.17 11.49
N ASN A 63 -1.91 0.78 12.29
CA ASN A 63 -2.75 1.84 12.83
C ASN A 63 -3.28 2.76 11.71
N LYS A 64 -4.57 3.14 11.80
CA LYS A 64 -5.21 4.09 10.88
C LYS A 64 -4.44 5.40 10.70
N ILE A 65 -3.81 5.92 11.76
CA ILE A 65 -3.00 7.16 11.70
C ILE A 65 -1.76 6.94 10.85
N GLU A 66 -1.08 5.81 11.02
CA GLU A 66 0.12 5.45 10.26
C GLU A 66 -0.21 5.25 8.78
N VAL A 67 -1.29 4.51 8.46
CA VAL A 67 -1.76 4.34 7.08
C VAL A 67 -2.06 5.70 6.43
N LYS A 68 -2.75 6.60 7.14
CA LYS A 68 -2.99 7.97 6.63
C LYS A 68 -1.69 8.72 6.38
N SER A 69 -0.67 8.54 7.22
CA SER A 69 0.63 9.19 7.03
C SER A 69 1.32 8.68 5.77
N ILE A 70 1.34 7.37 5.55
CA ILE A 70 1.94 6.74 4.37
C ILE A 70 1.23 7.20 3.08
N LEU A 71 -0.10 7.24 3.07
CA LEU A 71 -0.86 7.67 1.88
C LEU A 71 -0.56 9.10 1.46
N LYS A 72 -0.19 9.99 2.38
CA LYS A 72 0.19 11.37 2.06
C LYS A 72 1.47 11.45 1.23
N GLU A 73 2.36 10.46 1.30
CA GLU A 73 3.58 10.44 0.50
C GLU A 73 3.32 10.21 -0.99
N PHE A 74 2.12 9.72 -1.34
CA PHE A 74 1.68 9.51 -2.72
C PHE A 74 0.93 10.70 -3.30
N LYS A 75 0.70 11.77 -2.53
CA LYS A 75 0.22 13.03 -3.11
C LYS A 75 1.29 13.60 -4.01
N VAL A 76 0.94 13.86 -5.26
CA VAL A 76 1.64 14.87 -6.04
C VAL A 76 1.39 16.21 -5.34
N ASN A 77 2.45 16.96 -5.07
CA ASN A 77 2.40 18.33 -4.55
C ASN A 77 1.17 19.06 -5.10
N GLY A 78 0.27 19.52 -4.21
CA GLY A 78 -0.73 20.52 -4.56
C GLY A 78 -0.05 21.84 -4.88
#